data_AF-A0A7V0KJ84-F1
#
_entry.id   AF-A0A7V0KJ84-F1
#
_cell.length_a   1.000
_cell.length_b   1.000
_cell.length_c   1.000
_cell.angle_alpha   90.00
_cell.angle_beta   90.00
_cell.angle_gamma   90.00
#
_symmetry.space_group_name_H-M   'P 1'
#
loop_
_entity.id
_entity.type
_entity.pdbx_description
1 polymer ?
#
loop_
_entity_poly.entity_id
_entity_poly.type
_entity_poly.pdbx_seq_one_letter_code
_entity_poly.pdbx_strand_id
1 'polypeptide(L)'
;IILAYIVAFTPFALRNLSGSLRAIDPALEEAAWLSGASWLRGLKDILLPLLRPDILKSWILVFLMGLREIPLSLMLHTQGTETVGVVLFSFRETIGVEAISALAVIVILITLAGHLIAGKLGGELEVGR
;
A
#
# COMPACT_ATOMS: atom_id res chain seq x y z
N ILE A 1 10.61 13.86 0.83
CA ILE A 1 9.45 13.18 0.20
C ILE A 1 9.22 11.78 0.79
N ILE A 2 10.19 10.85 0.75
CA ILE A 2 10.00 9.46 1.22
C ILE A 2 9.44 9.36 2.65
N LEU A 3 10.04 10.06 3.62
CA LEU A 3 9.56 10.04 5.01
C LEU A 3 8.12 10.56 5.15
N ALA A 4 7.73 11.56 4.37
CA ALA A 4 6.36 12.07 4.38
C ALA A 4 5.38 11.02 3.85
N TYR A 5 5.74 10.29 2.81
CA TYR A 5 4.94 9.17 2.30
C TYR A 5 4.85 8.04 3.34
N ILE A 6 5.94 7.68 4.00
CA ILE A 6 5.92 6.66 5.05
C ILE A 6 4.94 7.07 6.15
N VAL A 7 5.06 8.29 6.69
CA VAL A 7 4.20 8.76 7.78
C VAL A 7 2.73 8.87 7.33
N ALA A 8 2.48 9.39 6.13
CA ALA A 8 1.13 9.57 5.61
C ALA A 8 0.43 8.23 5.31
N PHE A 9 1.15 7.24 4.79
CA PHE A 9 0.56 5.99 4.29
C PHE A 9 0.63 4.81 5.28
N THR A 10 1.46 4.86 6.31
CA THR A 10 1.50 3.85 7.38
C THR A 10 0.13 3.58 8.02
N PRO A 11 -0.68 4.58 8.43
CA PRO A 11 -1.98 4.29 9.05
C PRO A 11 -2.94 3.56 8.09
N PHE A 12 -2.86 3.82 6.78
CA PHE A 12 -3.63 3.09 5.78
C PHE A 12 -3.16 1.63 5.66
N ALA A 13 -1.85 1.41 5.65
CA ALA A 13 -1.27 0.06 5.65
C ALA A 13 -1.73 -0.76 6.87
N LEU A 14 -1.69 -0.15 8.06
CA LEU A 14 -2.14 -0.78 9.31
C LEU A 14 -3.63 -1.07 9.30
N ARG A 15 -4.45 -0.15 8.79
CA ARG A 15 -5.90 -0.35 8.67
C ARG A 15 -6.21 -1.55 7.76
N ASN A 16 -5.53 -1.67 6.63
CA ASN A 16 -5.70 -2.81 5.72
C ASN A 16 -5.31 -4.14 6.36
N LEU A 17 -4.29 -4.15 7.21
CA LEU A 17 -3.81 -5.36 7.90
C LEU A 17 -4.58 -5.69 9.18
N SER A 18 -5.35 -4.73 9.72
CA SER A 18 -5.99 -4.87 11.03
C SER A 18 -6.98 -6.02 11.12
N GLY A 19 -7.67 -6.36 10.03
CA GLY A 19 -8.58 -7.51 9.97
C GLY A 19 -7.82 -8.82 10.11
N SER A 20 -6.78 -9.02 9.31
CA SER A 20 -5.93 -10.22 9.33
C SER A 20 -5.18 -10.39 10.65
N LEU A 21 -4.70 -9.30 11.25
CA LEU A 21 -4.07 -9.31 12.57
C LEU A 21 -5.02 -9.80 13.66
N ARG A 22 -6.30 -9.39 13.61
CA ARG A 22 -7.32 -9.84 14.58
C ARG A 22 -7.81 -11.27 14.32
N ALA A 23 -7.65 -11.76 13.10
CA ALA A 23 -8.09 -13.09 12.71
C ALA A 23 -7.09 -14.21 13.13
N ILE A 24 -5.88 -13.84 13.55
CA ILE A 24 -4.89 -14.78 14.08
C ILE A 24 -5.30 -15.20 15.49
N ASP A 25 -5.34 -16.50 15.73
CA ASP A 25 -5.63 -17.08 17.04
C ASP A 25 -4.45 -16.84 18.01
N PRO A 26 -4.68 -16.20 19.18
CA PRO A 26 -3.66 -16.04 20.22
C PRO A 26 -3.00 -17.35 20.65
N ALA A 27 -3.71 -18.49 20.55
CA ALA A 27 -3.18 -19.80 20.92
C ALA A 27 -1.95 -20.19 20.07
N LEU A 28 -1.79 -19.66 18.85
CA LEU A 28 -0.61 -19.88 18.02
C LEU A 28 0.65 -19.26 18.64
N GLU A 29 0.53 -18.09 19.27
CA GLU A 29 1.64 -17.42 19.95
C GLU A 29 1.97 -18.10 21.28
N GLU A 30 0.94 -18.49 22.04
CA GLU A 30 1.10 -19.26 23.28
C GLU A 30 1.79 -20.61 23.03
N ALA A 31 1.37 -21.35 21.99
CA ALA A 31 2.00 -22.61 21.61
C ALA A 31 3.47 -22.44 21.20
N ALA A 32 3.82 -21.34 20.53
CA ALA A 32 5.20 -21.03 20.16
C ALA A 32 6.06 -20.80 21.41
N TRP A 33 5.55 -20.04 22.38
CA TRP A 33 6.25 -19.77 23.64
C TRP A 33 6.40 -21.03 24.49
N LEU A 34 5.36 -21.87 24.59
CA LEU A 34 5.42 -23.17 25.28
C LEU A 34 6.43 -24.13 24.64
N SER A 35 6.63 -24.01 23.32
CA SER A 35 7.63 -24.76 22.56
C SER A 35 9.05 -24.20 22.68
N GLY A 36 9.27 -23.17 23.51
CA GLY A 36 10.57 -22.54 23.72
C GLY A 36 11.01 -21.57 22.62
N ALA A 37 10.10 -21.13 21.75
CA ALA A 37 10.40 -20.08 20.78
C ALA A 37 10.50 -18.72 21.46
N SER A 38 11.51 -17.92 21.08
CA SER A 38 11.55 -16.51 21.47
C SER A 38 10.52 -15.70 20.69
N TRP A 39 10.14 -14.53 21.21
CA TRP A 39 9.17 -13.63 20.56
C TRP A 39 9.51 -13.33 19.08
N LEU A 40 10.78 -13.03 18.78
CA LEU A 40 11.25 -12.79 17.41
C LEU A 40 11.10 -14.03 16.50
N ARG A 41 11.27 -15.23 17.07
CA ARG A 41 11.13 -16.49 16.32
C ARG A 41 9.66 -16.79 16.03
N GLY A 42 8.76 -16.62 17.01
CA GLY A 42 7.31 -16.73 16.80
C GLY A 42 6.80 -15.72 15.76
N LEU A 43 7.29 -14.48 15.81
CA LEU A 43 6.97 -13.46 14.81
C LEU A 43 7.41 -13.88 13.40
N LYS A 44 8.64 -14.39 13.25
CA LYS A 44 9.20 -14.74 11.94
C LYS A 44 8.67 -16.04 11.37
N ASP A 45 8.44 -17.05 12.20
CA ASP A 45 8.15 -18.40 11.74
C ASP A 45 6.64 -18.69 11.70
N ILE A 46 5.82 -17.92 12.42
CA ILE A 46 4.37 -18.10 12.50
C ILE A 46 3.64 -16.87 11.96
N LEU A 47 3.76 -15.73 12.64
CA LEU A 47 2.96 -14.54 12.32
C LEU A 47 3.26 -13.98 10.93
N LEU A 48 4.54 -13.82 10.56
CA LEU A 48 4.97 -13.27 9.28
C LEU A 48 4.49 -14.12 8.09
N PRO A 49 4.65 -15.46 8.08
CA PRO A 49 4.09 -16.32 7.04
C PRO A 49 2.58 -16.25 6.92
N LEU A 50 1.85 -16.20 8.05
CA LEU A 50 0.39 -16.06 8.06
C LEU A 50 -0.06 -14.72 7.48
N LEU A 51 0.64 -13.63 7.81
CA LEU A 51 0.31 -12.28 7.35
C LEU A 51 0.84 -11.97 5.95
N ARG A 52 1.80 -12.74 5.44
CA ARG A 52 2.48 -12.51 4.16
C ARG A 52 1.52 -12.20 2.99
N PRO A 53 0.45 -12.98 2.72
CA PRO A 53 -0.46 -12.68 1.62
C PRO A 53 -1.15 -11.31 1.80
N ASP A 54 -1.53 -10.96 3.03
CA ASP A 54 -2.23 -9.72 3.32
C ASP A 54 -1.28 -8.51 3.37
N ILE A 55 -0.03 -8.71 3.78
CA ILE A 55 1.06 -7.72 3.66
C ILE A 55 1.27 -7.37 2.19
N LEU A 56 1.33 -8.37 1.29
CA LEU A 56 1.48 -8.11 -0.14
C LEU A 56 0.30 -7.33 -0.72
N LYS A 57 -0.94 -7.71 -0.38
CA LYS A 57 -2.14 -6.96 -0.80
C LYS A 57 -2.12 -5.52 -0.29
N SER A 58 -1.86 -5.33 1.01
CA SER A 58 -1.79 -4.01 1.63
C SER A 58 -0.69 -3.15 1.00
N TRP A 59 0.46 -3.74 0.70
CA TRP A 59 1.57 -3.06 0.02
C TRP A 59 1.16 -2.57 -1.37
N ILE A 60 0.50 -3.41 -2.18
CA ILE A 60 0.00 -3.00 -3.51
C ILE A 60 -0.98 -1.83 -3.36
N LEU A 61 -1.94 -1.93 -2.45
CA LEU A 61 -2.94 -0.86 -2.25
C LEU A 61 -2.30 0.46 -1.84
N VAL A 62 -1.38 0.44 -0.88
CA VAL A 62 -0.66 1.64 -0.43
C VAL A 62 0.23 2.20 -1.52
N PHE A 63 0.88 1.35 -2.30
CA PHE A 63 1.67 1.76 -3.46
C PHE A 63 0.82 2.49 -4.50
N LEU A 64 -0.36 1.96 -4.83
CA LEU A 64 -1.32 2.60 -5.73
C LEU A 64 -1.83 3.94 -5.18
N MET A 65 -2.01 4.06 -3.86
CA MET A 65 -2.34 5.35 -3.24
C MET A 65 -1.21 6.36 -3.40
N GLY A 66 0.05 5.94 -3.22
CA GLY A 66 1.23 6.77 -3.42
C GLY A 66 1.42 7.23 -4.87
N LEU A 67 1.08 6.41 -5.86
CA LEU A 67 1.16 6.78 -7.29
C LEU A 67 0.24 7.94 -7.67
N ARG A 68 -0.92 8.04 -7.01
CA ARG A 68 -1.90 9.12 -7.22
C ARG A 68 -1.65 10.32 -6.31
N GLU A 69 -0.68 10.22 -5.42
CA GLU A 69 -0.35 11.29 -4.51
C GLU A 69 0.41 12.39 -5.28
N ILE A 70 -0.23 13.55 -5.37
CA ILE A 70 0.33 14.79 -5.94
C ILE A 70 0.50 15.86 -4.85
N PRO A 71 -0.45 16.09 -3.93
CA PRO A 71 -0.35 17.19 -2.96
C PRO A 71 0.91 17.19 -2.07
N LEU A 72 1.28 16.08 -1.44
CA LEU A 72 2.47 15.95 -0.60
C LEU A 72 3.73 16.15 -1.43
N SER A 73 3.77 15.58 -2.64
CA SER A 73 4.87 15.85 -3.57
C SER A 73 4.97 17.32 -3.94
N LEU A 74 3.84 17.99 -4.22
CA LEU A 74 3.81 19.41 -4.59
C LEU A 74 4.18 20.34 -3.42
N MET A 75 3.90 19.95 -2.19
CA MET A 75 4.29 20.72 -1.01
C MET A 75 5.76 20.53 -0.62
N LEU A 76 6.35 19.39 -0.98
CA LEU A 76 7.68 18.97 -0.51
C LEU A 76 8.74 18.88 -1.61
N HIS A 77 8.38 19.12 -2.88
CA HIS A 77 9.37 19.11 -3.95
C HIS A 77 10.30 20.32 -3.83
N THR A 78 11.54 20.08 -4.21
CA THR A 78 12.57 21.08 -4.47
C THR A 78 13.13 20.83 -5.87
N GLN A 79 13.88 21.79 -6.42
CA GLN A 79 14.51 21.62 -7.73
C GLN A 79 15.33 20.31 -7.76
N GLY A 80 14.99 19.40 -8.69
CA GLY A 80 15.63 18.08 -8.83
C GLY A 80 15.00 16.92 -8.04
N THR A 81 13.93 17.13 -7.27
CA THR A 81 13.17 16.07 -6.57
C THR A 81 11.73 15.93 -7.07
N GLU A 82 11.51 16.33 -8.32
CA GLU A 82 10.19 16.33 -8.94
C GLU A 82 9.69 14.88 -9.11
N THR A 83 8.50 14.60 -8.60
CA THR A 83 7.82 13.33 -8.85
C THR A 83 7.06 13.40 -10.16
N VAL A 84 6.73 12.25 -10.74
CA VAL A 84 5.93 12.16 -11.98
C VAL A 84 4.65 13.00 -11.88
N GLY A 85 3.99 12.99 -10.72
CA GLY A 85 2.80 13.80 -10.44
C GLY A 85 3.07 15.31 -10.43
N VAL A 86 4.19 15.75 -9.86
CA VAL A 86 4.58 17.17 -9.85
C VAL A 86 4.92 17.65 -11.25
N VAL A 87 5.70 16.86 -12.01
CA VAL A 87 6.04 17.20 -13.40
C VAL A 87 4.76 17.37 -14.24
N LEU A 88 3.83 16.43 -14.13
CA LEU A 88 2.53 16.49 -14.80
C LEU A 88 1.72 17.73 -14.44
N PHE A 89 1.72 18.08 -13.15
CA PHE A 89 1.01 19.24 -12.64
C PHE A 89 1.64 20.56 -13.11
N SER A 90 2.97 20.67 -13.07
CA SER A 90 3.72 21.86 -13.50
C SER A 90 3.58 22.13 -14.99
N PHE A 91 3.47 21.08 -15.81
CA PHE A 91 3.25 21.21 -17.24
C PHE A 91 1.82 21.63 -17.62
N ARG A 92 0.89 21.76 -16.66
CA ARG A 92 -0.50 22.17 -16.91
C ARG A 92 -0.64 23.52 -17.56
N GLU A 93 0.20 24.45 -17.20
CA GLU A 93 0.18 25.80 -17.78
C GLU A 93 0.82 25.83 -19.18
N THR A 94 1.70 24.88 -19.48
CA THR A 94 2.50 24.86 -20.73
C THR A 94 1.87 24.04 -21.85
N ILE A 95 1.29 22.88 -21.54
CA ILE A 95 0.77 21.92 -22.55
C ILE A 95 -0.77 21.97 -22.68
N GLY A 96 -1.43 22.80 -21.87
CA GLY A 96 -2.88 22.90 -21.82
C GLY A 96 -3.54 21.75 -21.04
N VAL A 97 -4.76 22.01 -20.55
CA VAL A 97 -5.48 21.08 -19.67
C VAL A 97 -5.87 19.79 -20.41
N GLU A 98 -6.08 19.85 -21.72
CA GLU A 98 -6.56 18.73 -22.54
C GLU A 98 -5.60 17.53 -22.54
N ALA A 99 -4.31 17.77 -22.78
CA ALA A 99 -3.29 16.71 -22.83
C ALA A 99 -3.09 16.03 -21.46
N ILE A 100 -3.17 16.80 -20.37
CA ILE A 100 -3.01 16.30 -19.01
C ILE A 100 -4.24 15.54 -18.55
N SER A 101 -5.45 15.97 -18.94
CA SER A 101 -6.67 15.22 -18.70
C SER A 101 -6.63 13.84 -19.33
N ALA A 102 -6.13 13.70 -20.56
CA ALA A 102 -5.98 12.39 -21.21
C ALA A 102 -5.02 11.46 -20.45
N LEU A 103 -3.87 11.97 -20.00
CA LEU A 103 -2.91 11.19 -19.21
C LEU A 103 -3.44 10.84 -17.81
N ALA A 104 -4.18 11.75 -17.17
CA ALA A 104 -4.86 11.47 -15.91
C ALA A 104 -5.85 10.31 -16.02
N VAL A 105 -6.61 10.22 -17.13
CA VAL A 105 -7.51 9.08 -17.39
C VAL A 105 -6.72 7.77 -17.48
N ILE A 106 -5.57 7.75 -18.17
CA ILE A 106 -4.72 6.54 -18.25
C ILE A 106 -4.24 6.12 -16.87
N VAL A 107 -3.76 7.05 -16.05
CA VAL A 107 -3.31 6.77 -14.67
C VAL A 107 -4.47 6.25 -13.81
N ILE A 108 -5.67 6.81 -13.95
CA ILE A 108 -6.88 6.33 -13.27
C ILE A 108 -7.21 4.90 -13.69
N LEU A 109 -7.15 4.57 -14.99
CA LEU A 109 -7.40 3.22 -15.49
C LEU A 109 -6.39 2.21 -14.96
N ILE A 110 -5.10 2.56 -14.94
CA ILE A 110 -4.05 1.71 -14.35
C ILE A 110 -4.29 1.50 -12.85
N THR A 111 -4.65 2.56 -12.13
CA THR A 111 -4.93 2.50 -10.69
C THR A 111 -6.16 1.64 -10.41
N LEU A 112 -7.21 1.77 -11.22
CA LEU A 112 -8.43 0.96 -11.12
C LEU A 112 -8.13 -0.52 -11.39
N ALA A 113 -7.40 -0.82 -12.47
CA ALA A 113 -6.96 -2.17 -12.79
C ALA A 113 -6.15 -2.78 -11.64
N GLY A 114 -5.22 -2.02 -11.06
CA GLY A 114 -4.45 -2.42 -9.89
C GLY A 114 -5.33 -2.75 -8.68
N HIS A 115 -6.34 -1.92 -8.38
CA HIS A 115 -7.29 -2.19 -7.30
C HIS A 115 -8.13 -3.44 -7.56
N LEU A 116 -8.58 -3.67 -8.79
CA LEU A 116 -9.35 -4.86 -9.16
C LEU A 116 -8.51 -6.14 -9.05
N ILE A 117 -7.24 -6.08 -9.47
CA ILE A 117 -6.30 -7.21 -9.33
C ILE A 117 -6.07 -7.50 -7.84
N ALA A 118 -5.76 -6.48 -7.04
CA ALA A 118 -5.60 -6.62 -5.60
C ALA A 118 -6.87 -7.15 -4.91
N GLY A 119 -8.04 -6.72 -5.36
CA GLY A 119 -9.35 -7.20 -4.88
C GLY A 119 -9.61 -8.66 -5.25
N LYS A 120 -9.25 -9.11 -6.45
CA LYS A 120 -9.38 -10.52 -6.86
C LYS A 120 -8.46 -11.46 -6.09
N LEU A 121 -7.22 -11.04 -5.85
CA LEU A 121 -6.29 -11.71 -4.93
C LEU A 121 -6.84 -11.76 -3.48
N GLY A 122 -7.69 -10.80 -3.11
CA GLY A 122 -8.42 -10.76 -1.84
C GLY A 122 -9.60 -11.74 -1.78
N GLY A 123 -10.45 -11.75 -2.82
CA GLY A 123 -11.68 -12.54 -2.88
C GLY A 123 -11.47 -14.06 -2.92
N GLU A 124 -10.33 -14.54 -3.44
CA GLU A 124 -9.99 -15.98 -3.39
C GLU A 124 -9.69 -16.48 -1.97
N LEU A 125 -9.53 -15.59 -0.98
CA LEU A 125 -9.26 -15.95 0.42
C LEU A 125 -10.45 -15.69 1.37
N GLU A 126 -11.50 -14.98 0.93
CA GLU A 126 -12.76 -14.82 1.68
C GLU A 126 -13.81 -15.89 1.34
N VAL A 127 -13.75 -16.50 0.15
CA VAL A 127 -14.73 -17.54 -0.27
C VAL A 127 -14.38 -18.94 0.27
N GLY A 128 -13.24 -19.08 0.95
CA GLY A 128 -12.74 -20.36 1.48
C GLY A 128 -12.72 -20.48 3.02
N ARG A 129 -13.44 -19.63 3.76
CA ARG A 129 -13.57 -19.73 5.23
C ARG A 129 -15.01 -19.86 5.67
#